data_AF-A0A292YQ85-F1
#
_entry.id   AF-A0A292YQ85-F1
#
_cell.length_a   1.000
_cell.length_b   1.000
_cell.length_c   1.000
_cell.angle_alpha   90.00
_cell.angle_beta   90.00
_cell.angle_gamma   90.00
#
_symmetry.space_group_name_H-M   'P 1'
#
loop_
_entity.id
_entity.type
_entity.pdbx_description
1 polymer ?
#
loop_
_entity_poly.entity_id
_entity_poly.type
_entity_poly.pdbx_seq_one_letter_code
_entity_poly.pdbx_strand_id
1 'polypeptide(L)'
;MLSPGSVIDDVPIALQLPGRTHYPMNWDMQFHGFVTVRKALQQSYNIPALKTMQMIQPHVALEYARKMGLSNLKKEDENLGAAIGGLTYGLTVEEATSAFTTFPNAGVWKESHLITKIVDRNGKVIYQHKPKETRVFSPQTTYVLTDMMKDIVQVGTAGPIGAHFPGKAIAGKTGTTDYNTDAWFVGFTPNVTLGIWLGYDIPKPMHDSEGVRALNLWNQIMDRVYKKFPQQGEFPGMPGGIIRSEFCTKSGKIPTDLCRAANTVSSDLFVAGTEPKEPCDVHVKVKYAEINGKKYMVDDKVTALGGVVKEGIFIKREPYTLPYNNPKYKPLDADLELPEEFGKDDKDKNKNDNSPSVLGLKVMESRLDAITIGWEPVQGAEGYVVLRATSPAGPFAVLSELVTTNSYKDTAVQAGTTYYYQISVIANGSIQPAKDALEAVPGMLGGGKLQPPTGVTVVSTPVGITVSWQPAAGATQYLVYRSYDGSSFELITVVSGTGYQDVTAQGSNVWYKVSAKNEAEQSAMSAPVKAGSGTQGDSLSAPLLTAEKTESGNVQLSWNSVPGAVRYQIERHSGSSWQEITEVTGTQYTDTELNQNTAYSYRVYAVNATGQKSPVSNVVKVQP
;
A
#
# COMPACT_ATOMS: atom_id res chain seq x y z
N MET A 1 -25.02 -2.04 32.03
CA MET A 1 -24.18 -1.06 32.76
C MET A 1 -22.82 -1.04 32.07
N LEU A 2 -22.29 0.15 31.76
CA LEU A 2 -20.96 0.27 31.14
C LEU A 2 -19.88 -0.09 32.15
N SER A 3 -18.83 -0.75 31.67
CA SER A 3 -17.64 -1.16 32.42
C SER A 3 -16.38 -0.62 31.72
N PRO A 4 -15.19 -0.60 32.35
CA PRO A 4 -13.96 -0.11 31.73
C PRO A 4 -13.66 -0.67 30.33
N GLY A 5 -13.89 -1.97 30.14
CA GLY A 5 -13.74 -2.67 28.87
C GLY A 5 -14.94 -2.61 27.92
N SER A 6 -16.05 -1.97 28.30
CA SER A 6 -17.13 -1.65 27.36
C SER A 6 -16.58 -0.74 26.25
N VAL A 7 -17.11 -0.86 25.05
CA VAL A 7 -16.63 -0.11 23.87
C VAL A 7 -17.70 0.83 23.38
N ILE A 8 -17.29 2.05 23.01
CA ILE A 8 -18.13 3.06 22.37
C ILE A 8 -17.47 3.44 21.05
N ASP A 9 -18.25 3.51 19.99
CA ASP A 9 -17.77 3.91 18.68
C ASP A 9 -17.64 5.44 18.60
N ASP A 10 -16.41 5.95 18.60
CA ASP A 10 -16.07 7.36 18.41
C ASP A 10 -16.05 7.69 16.92
N VAL A 11 -17.25 7.90 16.37
CA VAL A 11 -17.53 8.27 14.98
C VAL A 11 -18.42 9.51 14.95
N PRO A 12 -18.41 10.30 13.86
CA PRO A 12 -19.20 11.51 13.77
C PRO A 12 -20.68 11.30 14.13
N ILE A 13 -21.24 12.25 14.86
CA ILE A 13 -22.67 12.31 15.17
C ILE A 13 -23.24 13.65 14.73
N ALA A 14 -24.49 13.64 14.27
CA ALA A 14 -25.24 14.85 13.96
C ALA A 14 -26.19 15.16 15.12
N LEU A 15 -25.94 16.27 15.82
CA LEU A 15 -26.84 16.79 16.85
C LEU A 15 -27.79 17.81 16.22
N GLN A 16 -29.08 17.52 16.27
CA GLN A 16 -30.09 18.42 15.73
C GLN A 16 -30.46 19.48 16.79
N LEU A 17 -30.02 20.71 16.56
CA LEU A 17 -30.33 21.87 17.40
C LEU A 17 -31.39 22.75 16.70
N PRO A 18 -32.10 23.62 17.43
CA PRO A 18 -33.05 24.56 16.82
C PRO A 18 -32.39 25.37 15.69
N GLY A 19 -32.87 25.19 14.46
CA GLY A 19 -32.40 25.92 13.28
C GLY A 19 -31.03 25.49 12.72
N ARG A 20 -30.34 24.50 13.29
CA ARG A 20 -29.04 24.02 12.74
C ARG A 20 -28.70 22.58 13.13
N THR A 21 -27.95 21.90 12.28
CA THR A 21 -27.25 20.65 12.63
C THR A 21 -25.86 20.99 13.15
N HIS A 22 -25.51 20.46 14.32
CA HIS A 22 -24.19 20.62 14.92
C HIS A 22 -23.44 19.28 14.91
N TYR A 23 -22.18 19.31 14.48
CA TYR A 23 -21.28 18.15 14.48
C TYR A 23 -20.21 18.38 15.55
N PRO A 24 -20.38 17.81 16.76
CA PRO A 24 -19.36 17.91 17.80
C PRO A 24 -18.08 17.19 17.36
N MET A 25 -16.95 17.64 17.90
CA MET A 25 -15.61 17.08 17.65
C MET A 25 -14.94 16.71 18.98
N ASN A 26 -13.99 15.78 18.94
CA ASN A 26 -13.03 15.62 20.03
C ASN A 26 -12.03 16.79 20.02
N TRP A 27 -11.33 16.99 21.14
CA TRP A 27 -10.39 18.09 21.33
C TRP A 27 -9.22 18.07 20.35
N ASP A 28 -8.83 16.89 19.87
CA ASP A 28 -7.78 16.66 18.88
C ASP A 28 -8.29 16.73 17.43
N MET A 29 -9.57 17.07 17.24
CA MET A 29 -10.23 17.16 15.94
C MET A 29 -10.26 15.84 15.16
N GLN A 30 -10.10 14.70 15.85
CA GLN A 30 -10.12 13.36 15.27
C GLN A 30 -11.27 12.51 15.83
N PHE A 31 -11.61 11.44 15.11
CA PHE A 31 -12.54 10.39 15.55
C PHE A 31 -11.73 9.10 15.69
N HIS A 32 -11.80 8.41 16.82
CA HIS A 32 -10.90 7.29 17.14
C HIS A 32 -11.50 5.93 16.83
N GLY A 33 -12.74 5.88 16.33
CA GLY A 33 -13.46 4.65 16.09
C GLY A 33 -13.77 3.90 17.38
N PHE A 34 -13.68 2.58 17.37
CA PHE A 34 -13.99 1.81 18.57
C PHE A 34 -12.96 2.05 19.68
N VAL A 35 -13.41 2.68 20.77
CA VAL A 35 -12.60 2.98 21.96
C VAL A 35 -13.24 2.40 23.21
N THR A 36 -12.41 1.93 24.15
CA THR A 36 -12.90 1.45 25.45
C THR A 36 -13.34 2.63 26.32
N VAL A 37 -14.28 2.40 27.25
CA VAL A 37 -14.74 3.41 28.20
C VAL A 37 -13.58 3.93 29.07
N ARG A 38 -12.62 3.05 29.44
CA ARG A 38 -11.38 3.48 30.11
C ARG A 38 -10.59 4.47 29.26
N LYS A 39 -10.32 4.13 28.00
CA LYS A 39 -9.55 5.00 27.10
C LYS A 39 -10.28 6.31 26.81
N ALA A 40 -11.59 6.25 26.60
CA ALA A 40 -12.42 7.44 26.38
C ALA A 40 -12.39 8.40 27.57
N LEU A 41 -12.50 7.88 28.80
CA LEU A 41 -12.39 8.70 30.01
C LEU A 41 -10.96 9.24 30.20
N GLN A 42 -9.95 8.40 29.98
CA GLN A 42 -8.52 8.75 30.08
C GLN A 42 -8.14 9.93 29.17
N GLN A 43 -8.66 9.94 27.94
CA GLN A 43 -8.39 10.96 26.93
C GLN A 43 -9.43 12.08 26.87
N SER A 44 -10.49 11.97 27.68
CA SER A 44 -11.58 12.94 27.73
C SER A 44 -12.26 13.16 26.37
N TYR A 45 -12.49 12.09 25.61
CA TYR A 45 -13.14 12.22 24.31
C TYR A 45 -14.62 12.61 24.45
N ASN A 46 -15.04 13.60 23.64
CA ASN A 46 -16.37 14.20 23.69
C ASN A 46 -17.44 13.27 23.12
N ILE A 47 -17.17 12.62 22.00
CA ILE A 47 -18.19 11.79 21.32
C ILE A 47 -18.58 10.57 22.16
N PRO A 48 -17.65 9.81 22.76
CA PRO A 48 -18.03 8.74 23.67
C PRO A 48 -18.82 9.23 24.88
N ALA A 49 -18.53 10.43 25.41
CA ALA A 49 -19.28 11.02 26.52
C ALA A 49 -20.73 11.34 26.11
N LEU A 50 -20.93 11.95 24.94
CA LEU A 50 -22.26 12.23 24.38
C LEU A 50 -23.06 10.95 24.13
N LYS A 51 -22.44 9.93 23.53
CA LYS A 51 -23.08 8.62 23.31
C LYS A 51 -23.41 7.91 24.62
N THR A 52 -22.53 8.00 25.63
CA THR A 52 -22.81 7.47 26.98
C THR A 52 -24.02 8.16 27.61
N MET A 53 -24.08 9.49 27.52
CA MET A 53 -25.23 10.28 28.00
C MET A 53 -26.52 9.88 27.29
N GLN A 54 -26.46 9.61 25.98
CA GLN A 54 -27.61 9.13 25.23
C GLN A 54 -28.08 7.73 25.70
N MET A 55 -27.16 6.82 25.99
CA MET A 55 -27.48 5.48 26.50
C MET A 55 -28.11 5.50 27.89
N ILE A 56 -27.63 6.39 28.78
CA ILE A 56 -28.13 6.53 30.15
C ILE A 56 -29.40 7.38 30.22
N GLN A 57 -29.56 8.28 29.25
CA GLN A 57 -30.54 9.38 29.19
C GLN A 57 -30.15 10.58 30.08
N PRO A 58 -30.22 11.83 29.55
CA PRO A 58 -29.77 13.03 30.27
C PRO A 58 -30.38 13.24 31.66
N HIS A 59 -31.69 13.04 31.80
CA HIS A 59 -32.37 13.24 33.09
C HIS A 59 -31.85 12.29 34.17
N VAL A 60 -31.61 11.01 33.84
CA VAL A 60 -31.06 10.02 34.77
C VAL A 60 -29.65 10.43 35.19
N ALA A 61 -28.79 10.80 34.23
CA ALA A 61 -27.43 11.22 34.53
C ALA A 61 -27.40 12.46 35.45
N LEU A 62 -28.23 13.47 35.17
CA LEU A 62 -28.30 14.68 35.98
C LEU A 62 -28.95 14.45 37.35
N GLU A 63 -29.83 13.46 37.52
CA GLU A 63 -30.28 13.05 38.86
C GLU A 63 -29.15 12.52 39.73
N TYR A 64 -28.22 11.72 39.17
CA TYR A 64 -27.02 11.30 39.91
C TYR A 64 -26.12 12.49 40.23
N ALA A 65 -25.96 13.43 39.30
CA ALA A 65 -25.20 14.66 39.53
C ALA A 65 -25.81 15.52 40.66
N ARG A 66 -27.15 15.63 40.72
CA ARG A 66 -27.86 16.29 41.83
C ARG A 66 -27.65 15.58 43.17
N LYS A 67 -27.60 14.24 43.19
CA LYS A 67 -27.25 13.46 44.41
C LYS A 67 -25.82 13.72 44.90
N MET A 68 -24.92 14.17 44.01
CA MET A 68 -23.56 14.62 44.34
C MET A 68 -23.50 16.11 44.72
N GLY A 69 -24.64 16.76 44.98
CA GLY A 69 -24.67 18.15 45.45
C GLY A 69 -24.63 19.21 44.35
N LEU A 70 -24.72 18.85 43.07
CA LEU A 70 -24.83 19.83 41.98
C LEU A 70 -26.24 20.43 41.93
N SER A 71 -26.45 21.45 42.74
CA SER A 71 -27.76 22.06 43.02
C SER A 71 -28.21 23.08 41.96
N ASN A 72 -27.25 23.66 41.23
CA ASN A 72 -27.53 24.70 40.24
C ASN A 72 -28.04 24.19 38.87
N LEU A 73 -28.05 22.87 38.65
CA LEU A 73 -28.51 22.23 37.41
C LEU A 73 -29.98 22.57 37.11
N LYS A 74 -30.25 23.07 35.91
CA LYS A 74 -31.59 23.43 35.43
C LYS A 74 -32.23 22.27 34.67
N LYS A 75 -33.53 22.39 34.39
CA LYS A 75 -34.26 21.37 33.62
C LYS A 75 -33.80 21.39 32.16
N GLU A 76 -33.46 22.56 31.66
CA GLU A 76 -32.94 22.79 30.31
C GLU A 76 -31.58 22.12 30.09
N ASP A 77 -30.84 21.83 31.16
CA ASP A 77 -29.57 21.09 31.11
C ASP A 77 -29.77 19.60 30.82
N GLU A 78 -30.99 19.06 30.88
CA GLU A 78 -31.30 17.64 30.59
C GLU A 78 -31.26 17.34 29.08
N ASN A 79 -30.12 17.65 28.47
CA ASN A 79 -29.80 17.44 27.06
C ASN A 79 -28.39 16.80 26.93
N LEU A 80 -28.01 16.37 25.71
CA LEU A 80 -26.73 15.69 25.50
C LEU A 80 -25.52 16.58 25.78
N GLY A 81 -25.61 17.89 25.55
CA GLY A 81 -24.51 18.85 25.76
C GLY A 81 -24.00 18.89 27.20
N ALA A 82 -24.83 18.54 28.19
CA ALA A 82 -24.40 18.45 29.58
C ALA A 82 -23.29 17.41 29.80
N ALA A 83 -23.18 16.39 28.94
CA ALA A 83 -22.12 15.38 29.02
C ALA A 83 -20.71 15.95 28.80
N ILE A 84 -20.63 17.10 28.14
CA ILE A 84 -19.39 17.80 27.80
C ILE A 84 -19.35 19.21 28.42
N GLY A 85 -20.14 19.45 29.47
CA GLY A 85 -20.11 20.70 30.23
C GLY A 85 -21.02 21.82 29.71
N GLY A 86 -21.86 21.55 28.71
CA GLY A 86 -22.86 22.49 28.19
C GLY A 86 -24.03 22.72 29.14
N LEU A 87 -23.76 23.39 30.26
CA LEU A 87 -24.73 23.73 31.31
C LEU A 87 -25.14 25.20 31.23
N THR A 88 -26.37 25.51 31.65
CA THR A 88 -26.98 26.84 31.57
C THR A 88 -26.20 27.89 32.37
N TYR A 89 -25.73 27.54 33.58
CA TYR A 89 -25.00 28.46 34.47
C TYR A 89 -23.59 27.97 34.84
N GLY A 90 -23.17 26.80 34.35
CA GLY A 90 -21.95 26.14 34.82
C GLY A 90 -22.03 25.69 36.28
N LEU A 91 -20.88 25.36 36.86
CA LEU A 91 -20.75 24.91 38.25
C LEU A 91 -19.84 25.84 39.03
N THR A 92 -20.15 26.05 40.31
CA THR A 92 -19.20 26.70 41.22
C THR A 92 -18.02 25.78 41.55
N VAL A 93 -16.87 26.34 41.93
CA VAL A 93 -15.71 25.56 42.40
C VAL A 93 -16.09 24.71 43.62
N GLU A 94 -16.94 25.23 44.51
CA GLU A 94 -17.44 24.49 45.65
C GLU A 94 -18.28 23.28 45.22
N GLU A 95 -19.28 23.45 44.34
CA GLU A 95 -20.12 22.34 43.86
C GLU A 95 -19.29 21.26 43.17
N ALA A 96 -18.39 21.65 42.26
CA ALA A 96 -17.53 20.70 41.54
C ALA A 96 -16.58 19.95 42.49
N THR A 97 -15.93 20.67 43.41
CA THR A 97 -15.01 20.05 44.39
C THR A 97 -15.76 19.13 45.34
N SER A 98 -16.91 19.58 45.86
CA SER A 98 -17.79 18.81 46.75
C SER A 98 -18.27 17.53 46.08
N ALA A 99 -18.70 17.60 44.83
CA ALA A 99 -19.13 16.43 44.07
C ALA A 99 -18.02 15.36 43.96
N PHE A 100 -16.78 15.77 43.71
CA PHE A 100 -15.64 14.84 43.60
C PHE A 100 -15.28 14.15 44.91
N THR A 101 -15.68 14.68 46.07
CA THR A 101 -15.48 14.00 47.36
C THR A 101 -16.17 12.63 47.42
N THR A 102 -17.17 12.40 46.57
CA THR A 102 -17.89 11.12 46.45
C THR A 102 -16.94 9.95 46.16
N PHE A 103 -15.88 10.18 45.39
CA PHE A 103 -14.99 9.11 44.90
C PHE A 103 -14.02 8.57 45.97
N PRO A 104 -13.23 9.39 46.68
CA PRO A 104 -12.40 8.89 47.77
C PRO A 104 -13.24 8.34 48.94
N ASN A 105 -14.50 8.76 49.08
CA ASN A 105 -15.44 8.30 50.11
C ASN A 105 -16.28 7.07 49.68
N ALA A 106 -15.76 6.21 48.79
CA ALA A 106 -16.39 4.96 48.37
C ALA A 106 -17.86 5.11 47.92
N GLY A 107 -18.17 6.20 47.21
CA GLY A 107 -19.49 6.46 46.62
C GLY A 107 -20.43 7.29 47.49
N VAL A 108 -19.95 7.81 48.63
CA VAL A 108 -20.73 8.68 49.53
C VAL A 108 -20.34 10.13 49.33
N TRP A 109 -21.27 10.92 48.83
CA TRP A 109 -21.14 12.37 48.81
C TRP A 109 -21.36 12.93 50.22
N LYS A 110 -20.57 13.93 50.60
CA LYS A 110 -20.70 14.65 51.87
C LYS A 110 -20.86 16.14 51.60
N GLU A 111 -21.86 16.75 52.21
CA GLU A 111 -22.12 18.18 52.07
C GLU A 111 -20.92 19.02 52.57
N SER A 112 -20.48 19.97 51.74
CA SER A 112 -19.42 20.90 52.09
C SER A 112 -19.90 21.85 53.19
N HIS A 113 -19.02 22.15 54.15
CA HIS A 113 -19.29 23.12 55.19
C HIS A 113 -17.98 23.78 55.66
N LEU A 114 -18.06 25.06 56.01
CA LEU A 114 -16.93 25.80 56.58
C LEU A 114 -17.04 25.95 58.11
N ILE A 115 -18.27 26.12 58.61
CA ILE A 115 -18.54 26.35 60.03
C ILE A 115 -18.91 25.02 60.69
N THR A 116 -18.11 24.56 61.66
CA THR A 116 -18.39 23.31 62.39
C THR A 116 -19.25 23.57 63.63
N LYS A 117 -19.01 24.68 64.34
CA LYS A 117 -19.67 25.01 65.60
C LYS A 117 -19.64 26.52 65.86
N ILE A 118 -20.73 27.08 66.36
CA ILE A 118 -20.81 28.45 66.90
C ILE A 118 -21.20 28.36 68.37
N VAL A 119 -20.45 29.02 69.25
CA VAL A 119 -20.72 29.10 70.69
C VAL A 119 -20.84 30.56 71.14
N ASP A 120 -21.63 30.83 72.17
CA ASP A 120 -21.66 32.13 72.83
C ASP A 120 -20.48 32.31 73.81
N ARG A 121 -20.37 33.51 74.42
CA ARG A 121 -19.33 33.82 75.42
C ARG A 121 -19.33 32.94 76.66
N ASN A 122 -20.45 32.28 76.96
CA ASN A 122 -20.62 31.38 78.10
C ASN A 122 -20.37 29.91 77.71
N GLY A 123 -19.99 29.64 76.45
CA GLY A 123 -19.79 28.30 75.93
C GLY A 123 -21.06 27.58 75.48
N LYS A 124 -22.22 28.24 75.47
CA LYS A 124 -23.47 27.64 74.98
C LYS A 124 -23.41 27.47 73.47
N VAL A 125 -23.70 26.27 72.98
CA VAL A 125 -23.75 25.97 71.54
C VAL A 125 -24.96 26.66 70.90
N ILE A 126 -24.71 27.56 69.96
CA ILE A 126 -25.71 28.23 69.12
C ILE A 126 -25.96 27.41 67.86
N TYR A 127 -24.89 26.89 67.26
CA TYR A 127 -24.93 26.06 66.07
C TYR A 127 -23.91 24.95 66.17
N GLN A 128 -24.27 23.77 65.68
CA GLN A 128 -23.38 22.65 65.47
C GLN A 128 -23.76 22.04 64.12
N HIS A 129 -22.79 21.92 63.22
CA HIS A 129 -23.03 21.32 61.92
C HIS A 129 -23.49 19.87 62.08
N LYS A 130 -24.54 19.49 61.34
CA LYS A 130 -25.03 18.12 61.25
C LYS A 130 -24.63 17.58 59.88
N PRO A 131 -23.72 16.61 59.80
CA PRO A 131 -23.28 16.07 58.51
C PRO A 131 -24.46 15.55 57.69
N LYS A 132 -24.50 15.94 56.43
CA LYS A 132 -25.41 15.39 55.43
C LYS A 132 -24.61 14.55 54.46
N GLU A 133 -24.96 13.27 54.38
CA GLU A 133 -24.29 12.30 53.54
C GLU A 133 -25.31 11.62 52.63
N THR A 134 -24.94 11.41 51.37
CA THR A 134 -25.77 10.73 50.37
C THR A 134 -24.95 9.63 49.72
N ARG A 135 -25.40 8.37 49.80
CA ARG A 135 -24.81 7.31 48.99
C ARG A 135 -25.27 7.45 47.55
N VAL A 136 -24.33 7.82 46.67
CA VAL A 136 -24.57 8.03 45.24
C VAL A 136 -24.25 6.76 44.46
N PHE A 137 -23.12 6.13 44.77
CA PHE A 137 -22.62 4.95 44.06
C PHE A 137 -22.32 3.80 45.03
N SER A 138 -22.29 2.58 44.49
CA SER A 138 -21.79 1.42 45.22
C SER A 138 -20.25 1.50 45.38
N PRO A 139 -19.68 0.87 46.43
CA PRO A 139 -18.22 0.78 46.56
C PRO A 139 -17.54 0.18 45.33
N GLN A 140 -18.18 -0.80 44.67
CA GLN A 140 -17.66 -1.46 43.47
C GLN A 140 -17.57 -0.49 42.28
N THR A 141 -18.65 0.25 42.00
CA THR A 141 -18.67 1.26 40.94
C THR A 141 -17.64 2.35 41.20
N THR A 142 -17.56 2.84 42.44
CA THR A 142 -16.59 3.87 42.80
C THR A 142 -15.14 3.39 42.71
N TYR A 143 -14.86 2.14 43.11
CA TYR A 143 -13.52 1.57 43.00
C TYR A 143 -13.07 1.51 41.53
N VAL A 144 -13.92 0.96 40.65
CA VAL A 144 -13.62 0.84 39.22
C VAL A 144 -13.47 2.21 38.55
N LEU A 145 -14.31 3.18 38.90
CA LEU A 145 -14.23 4.53 38.34
C LEU A 145 -12.98 5.28 38.85
N THR A 146 -12.66 5.18 40.13
CA THR A 146 -11.40 5.73 40.69
C THR A 146 -10.19 5.07 40.05
N ASP A 147 -10.27 3.76 39.75
CA ASP A 147 -9.22 3.06 39.02
C ASP A 147 -8.96 3.65 37.64
N MET A 148 -10.01 3.95 36.87
CA MET A 148 -9.89 4.65 35.59
C MET A 148 -9.42 6.10 35.74
N MET A 149 -9.82 6.81 36.79
CA MET A 149 -9.41 8.19 37.04
C MET A 149 -7.94 8.33 37.46
N LYS A 150 -7.31 7.26 37.97
CA LYS A 150 -5.85 7.22 38.15
C LYS A 150 -5.12 7.29 36.80
N ASP A 151 -5.63 6.62 35.76
CA ASP A 151 -4.99 6.63 34.43
C ASP A 151 -4.99 8.02 33.81
N ILE A 152 -5.98 8.86 34.12
CA ILE A 152 -6.01 10.27 33.69
C ILE A 152 -4.78 11.02 34.21
N VAL A 153 -4.37 10.75 35.45
CA VAL A 153 -3.22 11.39 36.10
C VAL A 153 -1.91 10.73 35.70
N GLN A 154 -1.88 9.41 35.53
CA GLN A 154 -0.65 8.67 35.26
C GLN A 154 -0.22 8.75 33.80
N VAL A 155 -1.16 8.62 32.87
CA VAL A 155 -0.90 8.45 31.43
C VAL A 155 -1.94 9.15 30.53
N GLY A 156 -2.78 10.01 31.09
CA GLY A 156 -3.87 10.69 30.40
C GLY A 156 -3.73 12.21 30.40
N THR A 157 -4.87 12.90 30.33
CA THR A 157 -4.89 14.36 30.19
C THR A 157 -4.29 15.14 31.35
N ALA A 158 -4.13 14.52 32.53
CA ALA A 158 -3.48 15.09 33.71
C ALA A 158 -2.08 14.51 33.97
N GLY A 159 -1.43 13.93 32.94
CA GLY A 159 -0.07 13.38 32.99
C GLY A 159 0.97 14.25 33.74
N PRO A 160 0.99 15.59 33.58
CA PRO A 160 1.91 16.46 34.33
C PRO A 160 1.80 16.34 35.87
N ILE A 161 0.64 15.96 36.40
CA ILE A 161 0.46 15.73 37.84
C ILE A 161 1.09 14.41 38.26
N GLY A 162 0.87 13.33 37.49
CA GLY A 162 1.47 12.03 37.76
C GLY A 162 3.00 12.05 37.67
N ALA A 163 3.54 12.81 36.70
CA ALA A 163 4.98 13.03 36.57
C ALA A 163 5.57 13.79 37.77
N HIS A 164 4.83 14.76 38.33
CA HIS A 164 5.25 15.54 39.48
C HIS A 164 5.14 14.76 40.81
N PHE A 165 4.15 13.87 40.93
CA PHE A 165 3.91 13.05 42.12
C PHE A 165 3.95 11.54 41.82
N PRO A 166 5.12 11.00 41.44
CA PRO A 166 5.24 9.60 41.05
C PRO A 166 4.86 8.66 42.21
N GLY A 167 4.03 7.67 41.90
CA GLY A 167 3.59 6.64 42.84
C GLY A 167 2.64 7.11 43.95
N LYS A 168 2.16 8.37 43.91
CA LYS A 168 1.18 8.86 44.89
C LYS A 168 -0.24 8.45 44.51
N ALA A 169 -1.06 8.15 45.52
CA ALA A 169 -2.48 7.87 45.38
C ALA A 169 -3.26 9.14 45.00
N ILE A 170 -3.23 9.49 43.71
CA ILE A 170 -3.91 10.65 43.14
C ILE A 170 -4.77 10.18 41.96
N ALA A 171 -6.01 10.65 41.94
CA ALA A 171 -6.93 10.51 40.82
C ALA A 171 -7.63 11.86 40.57
N GLY A 172 -8.15 12.07 39.37
CA GLY A 172 -8.81 13.33 39.06
C GLY A 172 -9.25 13.44 37.62
N LYS A 173 -9.74 14.62 37.25
CA LYS A 173 -10.23 14.90 35.90
C LYS A 173 -9.94 16.33 35.48
N THR A 174 -9.46 16.49 34.24
CA THR A 174 -9.35 17.79 33.56
C THR A 174 -10.69 18.24 33.00
N GLY A 175 -10.91 19.55 32.91
CA GLY A 175 -12.02 20.14 32.18
C GLY A 175 -11.54 21.33 31.34
N THR A 176 -12.07 21.45 30.13
CA THR A 176 -11.76 22.53 29.19
C THR A 176 -13.03 22.85 28.44
N THR A 177 -13.40 24.13 28.39
CA THR A 177 -14.55 24.60 27.61
C THR A 177 -14.13 25.00 26.20
N ASP A 178 -15.10 25.12 25.30
CA ASP A 178 -14.88 25.66 23.96
C ASP A 178 -14.18 27.03 24.02
N TYR A 179 -13.29 27.29 23.06
CA TYR A 179 -12.46 28.50 23.00
C TYR A 179 -11.56 28.71 24.23
N ASN A 180 -11.37 27.69 25.07
CA ASN A 180 -10.51 27.71 26.24
C ASN A 180 -10.84 28.89 27.18
N THR A 181 -12.13 29.17 27.39
CA THR A 181 -12.57 30.25 28.31
C THR A 181 -12.42 29.84 29.77
N ASP A 182 -12.46 28.54 30.05
CA ASP A 182 -12.38 27.96 31.37
C ASP A 182 -11.45 26.74 31.35
N ALA A 183 -10.53 26.70 32.32
CA ALA A 183 -9.65 25.57 32.56
C ALA A 183 -9.89 25.02 33.97
N TRP A 184 -10.18 23.73 34.06
CA TRP A 184 -10.47 23.04 35.30
C TRP A 184 -9.52 21.87 35.53
N PHE A 185 -9.16 21.67 36.80
CA PHE A 185 -8.74 20.36 37.27
C PHE A 185 -9.31 20.10 38.66
N VAL A 186 -10.02 18.99 38.81
CA VAL A 186 -10.48 18.51 40.12
C VAL A 186 -9.80 17.18 40.38
N GLY A 187 -8.93 17.17 41.38
CA GLY A 187 -8.13 16.01 41.76
C GLY A 187 -8.30 15.71 43.24
N PHE A 188 -8.04 14.46 43.61
CA PHE A 188 -8.19 14.01 44.98
C PHE A 188 -7.16 12.95 45.34
N THR A 189 -6.77 12.99 46.61
CA THR A 189 -6.14 11.91 47.38
C THR A 189 -7.23 11.25 48.24
N PRO A 190 -6.92 10.19 49.01
CA PRO A 190 -7.88 9.65 49.98
C PRO A 190 -8.37 10.67 51.02
N ASN A 191 -7.52 11.63 51.40
CA ASN A 191 -7.81 12.58 52.49
C ASN A 191 -8.18 14.00 52.02
N VAL A 192 -7.83 14.40 50.79
CA VAL A 192 -8.00 15.76 50.28
C VAL A 192 -8.57 15.74 48.87
N THR A 193 -9.61 16.53 48.62
CA THR A 193 -10.09 16.87 47.27
C THR A 193 -9.82 18.34 47.02
N LEU A 194 -9.23 18.66 45.87
CA LEU A 194 -8.86 20.02 45.48
C LEU A 194 -9.31 20.28 44.04
N GLY A 195 -10.21 21.25 43.89
CA GLY A 195 -10.63 21.79 42.60
C GLY A 195 -9.95 23.13 42.31
N ILE A 196 -9.45 23.27 41.08
CA ILE A 196 -8.88 24.50 40.54
C ILE A 196 -9.68 24.88 39.30
N TRP A 197 -10.10 26.14 39.26
CA TRP A 197 -10.65 26.80 38.08
C TRP A 197 -9.78 28.01 37.74
N LEU A 198 -9.52 28.19 36.46
CA LEU A 198 -8.94 29.40 35.89
C LEU A 198 -9.85 29.88 34.76
N GLY A 199 -10.07 31.19 34.73
CA GLY A 199 -10.89 31.88 33.74
C GLY A 199 -10.86 33.38 33.99
N TYR A 200 -11.52 34.13 33.12
CA TYR A 200 -11.81 35.54 33.35
C TYR A 200 -13.22 35.70 33.92
N ASP A 201 -13.50 36.82 34.59
CA ASP A 201 -14.85 37.15 35.09
C ASP A 201 -15.90 37.28 33.96
N ILE A 202 -15.43 37.40 32.72
CA ILE A 202 -16.20 37.32 31.49
C ILE A 202 -15.71 36.12 30.67
N PRO A 203 -16.56 35.46 29.86
CA PRO A 203 -16.18 34.27 29.07
C PRO A 203 -15.28 34.65 27.88
N LYS A 204 -14.07 35.09 28.20
CA LYS A 204 -13.04 35.51 27.25
C LYS A 204 -12.06 34.36 27.05
N PRO A 205 -11.70 34.04 25.78
CA PRO A 205 -10.68 33.03 25.50
C PRO A 205 -9.38 33.31 26.24
N MET A 206 -8.84 32.27 26.87
CA MET A 206 -7.52 32.27 27.45
C MET A 206 -6.48 31.71 26.46
N HIS A 207 -5.19 31.99 26.69
CA HIS A 207 -4.11 31.43 25.88
C HIS A 207 -4.06 29.90 26.01
N ASP A 208 -3.70 29.17 24.95
CA ASP A 208 -3.76 27.69 24.92
C ASP A 208 -2.94 27.01 26.04
N SER A 209 -1.93 27.69 26.59
CA SER A 209 -1.15 27.23 27.74
C SER A 209 -1.92 27.16 29.07
N GLU A 210 -3.09 27.78 29.19
CA GLU A 210 -3.80 27.93 30.46
C GLU A 210 -4.35 26.60 31.03
N GLY A 211 -4.67 25.62 30.18
CA GLY A 211 -5.04 24.27 30.65
C GLY A 211 -3.93 23.61 31.49
N VAL A 212 -2.66 23.80 31.07
CA VAL A 212 -1.48 23.31 31.81
C VAL A 212 -1.26 24.13 33.08
N ARG A 213 -1.65 25.42 33.11
CA ARG A 213 -1.51 26.25 34.30
C ARG A 213 -2.40 25.79 35.46
N ALA A 214 -3.62 25.33 35.18
CA ALA A 214 -4.50 24.77 36.21
C ALA A 214 -3.84 23.57 36.90
N LEU A 215 -3.21 22.67 36.13
CA LEU A 215 -2.46 21.53 36.64
C LEU A 215 -1.24 21.96 37.47
N ASN A 216 -0.47 22.94 36.98
CA ASN A 216 0.71 23.45 37.68
C ASN A 216 0.34 24.13 39.01
N LEU A 217 -0.78 24.87 39.06
CA LEU A 217 -1.27 25.47 40.30
C LEU A 217 -1.71 24.39 41.29
N TRP A 218 -2.40 23.35 40.80
CA TRP A 218 -2.75 22.19 41.62
C TRP A 218 -1.50 21.54 42.23
N ASN A 219 -0.44 21.31 41.43
CA ASN A 219 0.83 20.76 41.92
C ASN A 219 1.45 21.62 43.03
N GLN A 220 1.53 22.94 42.82
CA GLN A 220 2.12 23.85 43.82
C GLN A 220 1.35 23.87 45.14
N ILE A 221 0.02 23.77 45.10
CA ILE A 221 -0.79 23.69 46.32
C ILE A 221 -0.57 22.33 46.98
N MET A 222 -0.59 21.25 46.20
CA MET A 222 -0.42 19.90 46.74
C MET A 222 0.99 19.64 47.27
N ASP A 223 2.04 20.27 46.75
CA ASP A 223 3.38 20.25 47.36
C ASP A 223 3.33 20.76 48.82
N ARG A 224 2.59 21.84 49.06
CA ARG A 224 2.41 22.40 50.41
C ARG A 224 1.56 21.48 51.28
N VAL A 225 0.54 20.84 50.70
CA VAL A 225 -0.27 19.82 51.39
C VAL A 225 0.58 18.63 51.79
N TYR A 226 1.33 18.02 50.87
CA TYR A 226 2.21 16.89 51.15
C TYR A 226 3.34 17.26 52.13
N LYS A 227 3.86 18.49 52.08
CA LYS A 227 4.84 18.96 53.07
C LYS A 227 4.25 19.02 54.48
N LYS A 228 2.99 19.47 54.62
CA LYS A 228 2.31 19.61 55.92
C LYS A 228 1.69 18.30 56.42
N PHE A 229 1.20 17.49 55.48
CA PHE A 229 0.51 16.22 55.71
C PHE A 229 1.14 15.13 54.82
N PRO A 230 2.35 14.63 55.15
CA PRO A 230 3.07 13.68 54.29
C PRO A 230 2.35 12.37 54.03
N GLN A 231 1.50 11.94 54.98
CA GLN A 231 0.68 10.74 54.89
C GLN A 231 -0.72 11.12 54.39
N GLN A 232 -0.97 10.93 53.09
CA GLN A 232 -2.29 11.15 52.47
C GLN A 232 -3.19 9.91 52.46
N GLY A 233 -2.71 8.77 52.99
CA GLY A 233 -3.42 7.50 52.98
C GLY A 233 -3.33 6.77 51.64
N GLU A 234 -4.00 5.62 51.58
CA GLU A 234 -4.20 4.83 50.37
C GLU A 234 -5.68 4.86 49.98
N PHE A 235 -5.98 4.72 48.69
CA PHE A 235 -7.38 4.57 48.27
C PHE A 235 -7.98 3.30 48.89
N PRO A 236 -9.32 3.25 49.12
CA PRO A 236 -9.97 2.05 49.61
C PRO A 236 -9.59 0.82 48.79
N GLY A 237 -9.27 -0.28 49.48
CA GLY A 237 -8.94 -1.55 48.83
C GLY A 237 -10.09 -2.11 47.99
N MET A 238 -9.77 -3.03 47.07
CA MET A 238 -10.76 -3.62 46.16
C MET A 238 -11.90 -4.31 46.93
N PRO A 239 -13.14 -3.82 46.84
CA PRO A 239 -14.27 -4.48 47.48
C PRO A 239 -14.59 -5.81 46.80
N GLY A 240 -15.27 -6.69 47.54
CA GLY A 240 -15.81 -7.93 46.97
C GLY A 240 -16.82 -7.68 45.85
N GLY A 241 -16.95 -8.64 44.92
CA GLY A 241 -17.81 -8.50 43.74
C GLY A 241 -17.17 -7.70 42.60
N ILE A 242 -15.85 -7.58 42.58
CA ILE A 242 -15.08 -7.12 41.42
C ILE A 242 -14.31 -8.32 40.88
N ILE A 243 -14.35 -8.49 39.56
CA ILE A 243 -13.62 -9.54 38.85
C ILE A 243 -12.77 -8.93 37.74
N ARG A 244 -11.82 -9.70 37.22
CA ARG A 244 -11.05 -9.35 36.02
C ARG A 244 -11.49 -10.28 34.90
N SER A 245 -11.80 -9.73 33.73
CA SER A 245 -12.22 -10.51 32.56
C SER A 245 -11.51 -10.02 31.30
N GLU A 246 -11.29 -10.95 30.36
CA GLU A 246 -10.89 -10.60 29.00
C GLU A 246 -12.09 -10.04 28.21
N PHE A 247 -11.79 -9.16 27.28
CA PHE A 247 -12.75 -8.57 26.35
C PHE A 247 -12.06 -8.16 25.04
N CYS A 248 -12.84 -8.06 23.98
CA CYS A 248 -12.39 -7.56 22.69
C CYS A 248 -12.45 -6.03 22.65
N THR A 249 -11.33 -5.35 22.36
CA THR A 249 -11.19 -3.88 22.37
C THR A 249 -11.99 -3.17 21.28
N LYS A 250 -12.54 -3.91 20.30
CA LYS A 250 -13.43 -3.37 19.25
C LYS A 250 -14.92 -3.58 19.52
N SER A 251 -15.29 -4.55 20.37
CA SER A 251 -16.71 -4.88 20.61
C SER A 251 -17.14 -4.78 22.07
N GLY A 252 -16.19 -4.81 23.01
CA GLY A 252 -16.47 -4.96 24.45
C GLY A 252 -17.02 -6.33 24.83
N LYS A 253 -17.02 -7.30 23.90
CA LYS A 253 -17.59 -8.66 24.04
C LYS A 253 -16.50 -9.70 24.35
N ILE A 254 -16.87 -10.94 24.63
CA ILE A 254 -15.93 -12.05 24.87
C ILE A 254 -15.07 -12.25 23.59
N PRO A 255 -13.73 -12.26 23.68
CA PRO A 255 -12.88 -12.33 22.49
C PRO A 255 -12.90 -13.71 21.82
N THR A 256 -13.04 -13.71 20.49
CA THR A 256 -12.95 -14.90 19.62
C THR A 256 -11.54 -15.07 19.06
N ASP A 257 -11.30 -16.13 18.29
CA ASP A 257 -10.01 -16.36 17.62
C ASP A 257 -9.66 -15.25 16.63
N LEU A 258 -10.67 -14.64 15.98
CA LEU A 258 -10.46 -13.48 15.11
C LEU A 258 -9.95 -12.27 15.89
N CYS A 259 -10.41 -12.06 17.13
CA CYS A 259 -9.90 -10.99 17.98
C CYS A 259 -8.43 -11.21 18.36
N ARG A 260 -8.06 -12.47 18.65
CA ARG A 260 -6.66 -12.84 18.95
C ARG A 260 -5.78 -12.63 17.73
N ALA A 261 -6.21 -13.09 16.56
CA ALA A 261 -5.51 -12.87 15.30
C ALA A 261 -5.39 -11.39 14.91
N ALA A 262 -6.38 -10.56 15.26
CA ALA A 262 -6.35 -9.11 15.06
C ALA A 262 -5.62 -8.32 16.17
N ASN A 263 -5.09 -8.99 17.19
CA ASN A 263 -4.46 -8.38 18.37
C ASN A 263 -5.38 -7.34 19.08
N THR A 264 -6.66 -7.68 19.22
CA THR A 264 -7.68 -6.82 19.84
C THR A 264 -8.22 -7.39 21.16
N VAL A 265 -7.44 -8.22 21.86
CA VAL A 265 -7.81 -8.77 23.17
C VAL A 265 -7.16 -7.97 24.29
N SER A 266 -7.94 -7.60 25.30
CA SER A 266 -7.43 -6.94 26.51
C SER A 266 -8.17 -7.46 27.75
N SER A 267 -7.71 -7.07 28.94
CA SER A 267 -8.24 -7.48 30.23
C SER A 267 -8.43 -6.27 31.15
N ASP A 268 -9.58 -6.20 31.82
CA ASP A 268 -9.88 -5.11 32.76
C ASP A 268 -10.77 -5.58 33.92
N LEU A 269 -11.03 -4.66 34.86
CA LEU A 269 -11.91 -4.85 36.01
C LEU A 269 -13.38 -4.69 35.62
N PHE A 270 -14.23 -5.55 36.17
CA PHE A 270 -15.68 -5.51 36.01
C PHE A 270 -16.34 -5.68 37.37
N VAL A 271 -17.49 -5.04 37.56
CA VAL A 271 -18.38 -5.38 38.66
C VAL A 271 -19.01 -6.73 38.30
N ALA A 272 -18.99 -7.70 39.20
CA ALA A 272 -19.50 -9.04 38.93
C ALA A 272 -20.94 -8.97 38.40
N GLY A 273 -21.20 -9.67 37.28
CA GLY A 273 -22.43 -9.64 36.52
C GLY A 273 -22.46 -8.62 35.37
N THR A 274 -21.45 -7.74 35.24
CA THR A 274 -21.30 -6.78 34.12
C THR A 274 -20.17 -7.12 33.16
N GLU A 275 -19.42 -8.18 33.42
CA GLU A 275 -18.47 -8.75 32.46
C GLU A 275 -19.16 -9.15 31.16
N PRO A 276 -18.42 -9.20 30.03
CA PRO A 276 -18.97 -9.59 28.74
C PRO A 276 -19.57 -11.00 28.79
N LYS A 277 -20.76 -11.16 28.22
CA LYS A 277 -21.52 -12.44 28.22
C LYS A 277 -21.65 -13.08 26.85
N GLU A 278 -21.55 -12.26 25.80
CA GLU A 278 -21.69 -12.69 24.42
C GLU A 278 -20.34 -12.69 23.71
N PRO A 279 -20.10 -13.59 22.74
CA PRO A 279 -18.90 -13.57 21.91
C PRO A 279 -18.86 -12.36 20.97
N CYS A 280 -17.65 -11.94 20.59
CA CYS A 280 -17.44 -10.88 19.63
C CYS A 280 -18.06 -11.23 18.27
N ASP A 281 -18.90 -10.31 17.78
CA ASP A 281 -19.58 -10.35 16.48
C ASP A 281 -19.10 -9.23 15.53
N VAL A 282 -18.20 -8.37 15.99
CA VAL A 282 -17.62 -7.25 15.22
C VAL A 282 -16.54 -7.73 14.26
N HIS A 283 -15.63 -8.60 14.70
CA HIS A 283 -14.57 -9.10 13.82
C HIS A 283 -15.13 -10.12 12.85
N VAL A 284 -14.85 -9.94 11.57
CA VAL A 284 -15.19 -10.90 10.52
C VAL A 284 -13.99 -11.15 9.62
N LYS A 285 -13.86 -12.39 9.18
CA LYS A 285 -12.87 -12.78 8.17
C LYS A 285 -13.57 -12.79 6.81
N VAL A 286 -13.08 -11.99 5.87
CA VAL A 286 -13.63 -11.96 4.51
C VAL A 286 -12.53 -12.09 3.46
N LYS A 287 -12.92 -12.63 2.30
CA LYS A 287 -12.13 -12.59 1.08
C LYS A 287 -12.31 -11.23 0.42
N TYR A 288 -11.22 -10.62 -0.04
CA TYR A 288 -11.24 -9.33 -0.70
C TYR A 288 -10.21 -9.23 -1.83
N ALA A 289 -10.48 -8.36 -2.80
CA ALA A 289 -9.54 -7.93 -3.82
C ALA A 289 -9.15 -6.46 -3.56
N GLU A 290 -7.96 -6.05 -3.99
CA GLU A 290 -7.47 -4.68 -3.83
C GLU A 290 -7.20 -4.08 -5.21
N ILE A 291 -7.88 -2.98 -5.54
CA ILE A 291 -7.80 -2.31 -6.85
C ILE A 291 -7.55 -0.83 -6.57
N ASN A 292 -6.49 -0.24 -7.13
CA ASN A 292 -6.09 1.15 -6.86
C ASN A 292 -5.95 1.48 -5.36
N GLY A 293 -5.51 0.52 -4.54
CA GLY A 293 -5.39 0.66 -3.08
C GLY A 293 -6.73 0.64 -2.33
N LYS A 294 -7.87 0.45 -3.02
CA LYS A 294 -9.18 0.25 -2.39
C LYS A 294 -9.50 -1.24 -2.32
N LYS A 295 -9.94 -1.69 -1.14
CA LYS A 295 -10.36 -3.08 -0.90
C LYS A 295 -11.83 -3.26 -1.27
N TYR A 296 -12.16 -4.39 -1.87
CA TYR A 296 -13.52 -4.77 -2.24
C TYR A 296 -13.77 -6.21 -1.82
N MET A 297 -14.88 -6.47 -1.14
CA MET A 297 -15.26 -7.81 -0.75
C MET A 297 -15.67 -8.61 -2.00
N VAL A 298 -15.14 -9.83 -2.13
CA VAL A 298 -15.40 -10.71 -3.28
C VAL A 298 -16.31 -11.86 -2.89
N ASP A 299 -17.22 -12.24 -3.78
CA ASP A 299 -18.07 -13.42 -3.62
C ASP A 299 -17.42 -14.68 -4.24
N ASP A 300 -18.08 -15.83 -4.07
CA ASP A 300 -17.58 -17.11 -4.59
C ASP A 300 -17.47 -17.15 -6.13
N LYS A 301 -18.17 -16.27 -6.87
CA LYS A 301 -18.09 -16.22 -8.35
C LYS A 301 -16.79 -15.58 -8.82
N VAL A 302 -16.23 -14.65 -8.05
CA VAL A 302 -14.94 -13.98 -8.33
C VAL A 302 -13.74 -14.87 -7.97
N THR A 303 -13.94 -15.90 -7.16
CA THR A 303 -12.88 -16.85 -6.72
C THR A 303 -12.25 -17.64 -7.89
N ALA A 304 -12.86 -17.64 -9.08
CA ALA A 304 -12.33 -18.25 -10.30
C ALA A 304 -11.11 -17.51 -10.91
N LEU A 305 -10.77 -16.30 -10.44
CA LEU A 305 -9.71 -15.45 -11.01
C LEU A 305 -8.30 -15.67 -10.42
N GLY A 306 -8.08 -16.81 -9.74
CA GLY A 306 -6.74 -17.35 -9.43
C GLY A 306 -5.63 -16.33 -9.17
N GLY A 307 -5.68 -15.63 -8.04
CA GLY A 307 -4.53 -14.83 -7.56
C GLY A 307 -4.83 -13.46 -6.95
N VAL A 308 -6.00 -12.85 -7.21
CA VAL A 308 -6.35 -11.50 -6.70
C VAL A 308 -7.03 -11.54 -5.32
N VAL A 309 -7.42 -12.72 -4.84
CA VAL A 309 -8.24 -12.86 -3.62
C VAL A 309 -7.35 -13.04 -2.39
N LYS A 310 -7.33 -12.02 -1.54
CA LYS A 310 -6.69 -12.04 -0.22
C LYS A 310 -7.74 -12.36 0.84
N GLU A 311 -7.31 -12.90 1.99
CA GLU A 311 -8.15 -12.99 3.19
C GLU A 311 -7.71 -11.94 4.19
N GLY A 312 -8.67 -11.27 4.82
CA GLY A 312 -8.40 -10.25 5.84
C GLY A 312 -9.41 -10.33 6.98
N ILE A 313 -9.00 -9.85 8.15
CA ILE A 313 -9.89 -9.65 9.30
C ILE A 313 -10.28 -8.18 9.31
N PHE A 314 -11.58 -7.91 9.35
CA PHE A 314 -12.18 -6.59 9.33
C PHE A 314 -13.18 -6.42 10.48
N ILE A 315 -13.60 -5.18 10.73
CA ILE A 315 -14.61 -4.83 11.74
C ILE A 315 -15.94 -4.48 11.07
N LYS A 316 -17.03 -5.02 11.61
CA LYS A 316 -18.39 -4.54 11.34
C LYS A 316 -18.65 -3.29 12.16
N ARG A 317 -19.10 -2.24 11.50
CA ARG A 317 -19.47 -0.96 12.12
C ARG A 317 -20.84 -0.55 11.61
N GLU A 318 -21.64 0.01 12.51
CA GLU A 318 -22.93 0.61 12.13
C GLU A 318 -22.70 1.84 11.24
N PRO A 319 -23.51 2.04 10.19
CA PRO A 319 -23.34 3.18 9.30
C PRO A 319 -23.36 4.52 10.04
N TYR A 320 -22.48 5.42 9.64
CA TYR A 320 -22.38 6.79 10.15
C TYR A 320 -22.26 7.78 9.00
N THR A 321 -22.72 9.02 9.22
CA THR A 321 -22.65 10.07 8.22
C THR A 321 -21.44 10.96 8.47
N LEU A 322 -20.69 11.25 7.41
CA LEU A 322 -19.57 12.17 7.49
C LEU A 322 -20.09 13.62 7.51
N PRO A 323 -19.60 14.49 8.42
CA PRO A 323 -19.87 15.91 8.37
C PRO A 323 -19.52 16.47 7.00
N TYR A 324 -20.49 17.08 6.33
CA TYR A 324 -20.34 17.67 5.00
C TYR A 324 -19.84 16.67 3.92
N ASN A 325 -20.08 15.37 4.11
CA ASN A 325 -19.55 14.28 3.28
C ASN A 325 -18.02 14.33 3.10
N ASN A 326 -17.29 14.89 4.06
CA ASN A 326 -15.85 15.09 3.93
C ASN A 326 -15.06 13.91 4.54
N PRO A 327 -14.25 13.18 3.74
CA PRO A 327 -13.46 12.04 4.21
C PRO A 327 -12.49 12.33 5.36
N LYS A 328 -12.10 13.59 5.59
CA LYS A 328 -11.21 13.95 6.72
C LYS A 328 -11.79 13.64 8.10
N TYR A 329 -13.11 13.42 8.18
CA TYR A 329 -13.82 13.09 9.42
C TYR A 329 -14.03 11.57 9.59
N LYS A 330 -13.40 10.74 8.78
CA LYS A 330 -13.37 9.29 9.01
C LYS A 330 -12.65 8.98 10.33
N PRO A 331 -13.11 7.95 11.08
CA PRO A 331 -12.41 7.49 12.26
C PRO A 331 -11.05 6.90 11.90
N LEU A 332 -10.10 6.94 12.84
CA LEU A 332 -8.73 6.46 12.67
C LEU A 332 -8.64 4.95 12.35
N ASP A 333 -9.68 4.17 12.66
CA ASP A 333 -9.75 2.75 12.34
C ASP A 333 -10.66 2.44 11.13
N ALA A 334 -11.02 3.44 10.32
CA ALA A 334 -11.87 3.27 9.14
C ALA A 334 -11.30 2.25 8.14
N ASP A 335 -9.97 2.13 8.02
CA ASP A 335 -9.32 1.18 7.11
C ASP A 335 -9.44 -0.29 7.55
N LEU A 336 -9.91 -0.52 8.79
CA LEU A 336 -10.25 -1.84 9.30
C LEU A 336 -11.72 -2.18 9.03
N GLU A 337 -12.57 -1.22 8.66
CA GLU A 337 -13.98 -1.46 8.36
C GLU A 337 -14.13 -2.46 7.23
N LEU A 338 -15.25 -3.20 7.27
CA LEU A 338 -15.59 -4.14 6.23
C LEU A 338 -15.55 -3.45 4.85
N PRO A 339 -14.78 -3.98 3.88
CA PRO A 339 -14.77 -3.45 2.54
C PRO A 339 -16.18 -3.48 1.95
N GLU A 340 -16.48 -2.53 1.08
CA GLU A 340 -17.73 -2.54 0.33
C GLU A 340 -17.86 -3.83 -0.47
N GLU A 341 -19.09 -4.36 -0.53
CA GLU A 341 -19.43 -5.37 -1.53
C GLU A 341 -19.17 -4.78 -2.90
N PHE A 342 -18.41 -5.51 -3.69
CA PHE A 342 -18.19 -5.17 -5.08
C PHE A 342 -19.57 -5.16 -5.81
N GLY A 343 -19.96 -4.01 -6.38
CA GLY A 343 -21.23 -3.84 -7.12
C GLY A 343 -22.46 -3.41 -6.30
N LYS A 344 -22.34 -3.00 -5.02
CA LYS A 344 -23.51 -2.61 -4.20
C LYS A 344 -24.19 -1.29 -4.62
N ASP A 345 -23.48 -0.41 -5.32
CA ASP A 345 -24.03 0.85 -5.86
C ASP A 345 -25.03 0.63 -7.03
N ASP A 346 -25.15 -0.60 -7.55
CA ASP A 346 -25.86 -0.88 -8.80
C ASP A 346 -27.18 -1.66 -8.62
N LYS A 347 -27.70 -1.81 -7.39
CA LYS A 347 -28.98 -2.53 -7.18
C LYS A 347 -30.20 -1.85 -7.82
N ASP A 348 -30.09 -0.59 -8.25
CA ASP A 348 -31.10 0.11 -9.05
C ASP A 348 -30.73 0.28 -10.53
N LYS A 349 -29.60 -0.25 -11.02
CA LYS A 349 -29.08 0.06 -12.37
C LYS A 349 -28.49 -1.12 -13.16
N ASN A 350 -29.04 -2.33 -13.09
CA ASN A 350 -29.19 -3.17 -14.31
C ASN A 350 -29.80 -4.54 -13.97
N LYS A 351 -31.04 -4.75 -14.42
CA LYS A 351 -31.66 -6.08 -14.53
C LYS A 351 -31.39 -6.75 -15.89
N ASN A 352 -30.36 -6.32 -16.62
CA ASN A 352 -29.99 -6.90 -17.90
C ASN A 352 -28.61 -7.55 -17.79
N ASP A 353 -28.58 -8.86 -18.06
CA ASP A 353 -27.40 -9.71 -18.22
C ASP A 353 -26.58 -9.30 -19.46
N ASN A 354 -26.04 -8.08 -19.44
CA ASN A 354 -25.13 -7.52 -20.44
C ASN A 354 -23.81 -7.15 -19.75
N SER A 355 -23.19 -8.12 -19.07
CA SER A 355 -21.84 -7.95 -18.54
C SER A 355 -20.88 -7.50 -19.65
N PRO A 356 -20.27 -6.31 -19.54
CA PRO A 356 -19.33 -5.83 -20.55
C PRO A 356 -18.15 -6.79 -20.64
N SER A 357 -17.95 -7.36 -21.83
CA SER A 357 -16.86 -8.30 -22.12
C SER A 357 -15.82 -7.64 -22.99
N VAL A 358 -14.57 -8.02 -22.78
CA VAL A 358 -13.46 -7.61 -23.64
C VAL A 358 -13.68 -8.19 -25.04
N LEU A 359 -13.74 -7.32 -26.05
CA LEU A 359 -13.79 -7.70 -27.45
C LEU A 359 -12.43 -7.42 -28.13
N GLY A 360 -12.19 -8.07 -29.26
CA GLY A 360 -11.01 -7.81 -30.09
C GLY A 360 -9.67 -8.16 -29.43
N LEU A 361 -9.66 -9.06 -28.43
CA LEU A 361 -8.44 -9.55 -27.80
C LEU A 361 -7.55 -10.25 -28.84
N LYS A 362 -6.34 -9.74 -29.05
CA LYS A 362 -5.41 -10.20 -30.09
C LYS A 362 -3.95 -10.00 -29.71
N VAL A 363 -3.07 -10.75 -30.37
CA VAL A 363 -1.62 -10.52 -30.31
C VAL A 363 -1.27 -9.31 -31.19
N MET A 364 -0.72 -8.27 -30.58
CA MET A 364 -0.26 -7.06 -31.25
C MET A 364 1.19 -7.19 -31.73
N GLU A 365 2.03 -7.85 -30.94
CA GLU A 365 3.44 -8.09 -31.23
C GLU A 365 3.88 -9.42 -30.59
N SER A 366 4.70 -10.20 -31.27
CA SER A 366 5.26 -11.45 -30.75
C SER A 366 6.75 -11.54 -31.05
N ARG A 367 7.56 -11.60 -30.00
CA ARG A 367 9.02 -11.78 -30.01
C ARG A 367 9.39 -13.05 -29.27
N LEU A 368 10.64 -13.49 -29.38
CA LEU A 368 11.13 -14.69 -28.65
C LEU A 368 11.06 -14.53 -27.12
N ASP A 369 11.12 -13.30 -26.63
CA ASP A 369 11.21 -12.92 -25.21
C ASP A 369 10.01 -12.09 -24.71
N ALA A 370 9.04 -11.79 -25.57
CA ALA A 370 7.88 -10.98 -25.18
C ALA A 370 6.67 -11.21 -26.08
N ILE A 371 5.47 -11.15 -25.49
CA ILE A 371 4.19 -11.04 -26.20
C ILE A 371 3.52 -9.74 -25.77
N THR A 372 3.10 -8.92 -26.75
CA THR A 372 2.21 -7.79 -26.49
C THR A 372 0.81 -8.17 -26.95
N ILE A 373 -0.14 -8.21 -26.03
CA ILE A 373 -1.56 -8.42 -26.31
C ILE A 373 -2.31 -7.08 -26.27
N GLY A 374 -3.39 -6.97 -27.03
CA GLY A 374 -4.24 -5.78 -27.08
C GLY A 374 -5.70 -6.14 -27.25
N TRP A 375 -6.59 -5.24 -26.84
CA TRP A 375 -8.03 -5.41 -26.90
C TRP A 375 -8.75 -4.10 -27.21
N GLU A 376 -10.04 -4.18 -27.52
CA GLU A 376 -10.85 -2.98 -27.74
C GLU A 376 -11.20 -2.31 -26.40
N PRO A 377 -11.21 -0.95 -26.34
CA PRO A 377 -11.66 -0.24 -25.15
C PRO A 377 -13.10 -0.60 -24.81
N VAL A 378 -13.33 -0.99 -23.56
CA VAL A 378 -14.66 -1.26 -23.03
C VAL A 378 -15.22 0.01 -22.40
N GLN A 379 -16.37 0.47 -22.90
CA GLN A 379 -17.02 1.68 -22.39
C GLN A 379 -17.42 1.50 -20.92
N GLY A 380 -17.02 2.44 -20.06
CA GLY A 380 -17.27 2.36 -18.62
C GLY A 380 -16.28 1.49 -17.84
N ALA A 381 -15.25 0.96 -18.50
CA ALA A 381 -14.18 0.27 -17.80
C ALA A 381 -13.29 1.25 -17.03
N GLU A 382 -13.08 0.96 -15.75
CA GLU A 382 -12.11 1.61 -14.86
C GLU A 382 -10.69 1.02 -15.06
N GLY A 383 -10.61 -0.19 -15.63
CA GLY A 383 -9.36 -0.86 -16.01
C GLY A 383 -9.57 -2.34 -16.32
N TYR A 384 -8.48 -3.10 -16.41
CA TYR A 384 -8.51 -4.53 -16.78
C TYR A 384 -7.57 -5.37 -15.91
N VAL A 385 -7.96 -6.62 -15.64
CA VAL A 385 -7.10 -7.65 -15.04
C VAL A 385 -6.57 -8.53 -16.16
N VAL A 386 -5.25 -8.74 -16.21
CA VAL A 386 -4.59 -9.59 -17.21
C VAL A 386 -4.19 -10.91 -16.58
N LEU A 387 -4.61 -12.00 -17.20
CA LEU A 387 -4.45 -13.37 -16.73
C LEU A 387 -3.71 -14.21 -17.76
N ARG A 388 -2.93 -15.19 -17.31
CA ARG A 388 -2.19 -16.13 -18.17
C ARG A 388 -2.23 -17.56 -17.62
N ALA A 389 -2.40 -18.53 -18.50
CA ALA A 389 -2.23 -19.96 -18.23
C ALA A 389 -1.33 -20.63 -19.27
N THR A 390 -0.88 -21.85 -18.99
CA THR A 390 -0.22 -22.76 -19.95
C THR A 390 -1.17 -23.84 -20.47
N SER A 391 -2.46 -23.76 -20.11
CA SER A 391 -3.54 -24.65 -20.53
C SER A 391 -4.78 -23.82 -20.84
N PRO A 392 -5.59 -24.17 -21.86
CA PRO A 392 -6.78 -23.41 -22.23
C PRO A 392 -7.85 -23.41 -21.14
N ALA A 393 -7.86 -24.44 -20.28
CA ALA A 393 -8.78 -24.55 -19.13
C ALA A 393 -8.22 -23.93 -17.84
N GLY A 394 -7.03 -23.33 -17.88
CA GLY A 394 -6.33 -22.86 -16.70
C GLY A 394 -5.56 -23.96 -15.95
N PRO A 395 -5.15 -23.70 -14.69
CA PRO A 395 -5.45 -22.50 -13.90
C PRO A 395 -4.77 -21.25 -14.48
N PHE A 396 -5.51 -20.13 -14.49
CA PHE A 396 -4.97 -18.83 -14.87
C PHE A 396 -4.34 -18.15 -13.66
N ALA A 397 -3.15 -17.59 -13.87
CA ALA A 397 -2.45 -16.73 -12.92
C ALA A 397 -2.56 -15.27 -13.35
N VAL A 398 -2.68 -14.37 -12.38
CA VAL A 398 -2.74 -12.92 -12.63
C VAL A 398 -1.35 -12.40 -12.98
N LEU A 399 -1.23 -11.74 -14.13
CA LEU A 399 -0.02 -11.02 -14.54
C LEU A 399 -0.06 -9.54 -14.15
N SER A 400 -1.26 -8.94 -14.17
CA SER A 400 -1.48 -7.56 -13.73
C SER A 400 -2.90 -7.40 -13.19
N GLU A 401 -3.01 -6.78 -12.02
CA GLU A 401 -4.29 -6.53 -11.33
C GLU A 401 -4.99 -5.26 -11.85
N LEU A 402 -4.26 -4.38 -12.54
CA LEU A 402 -4.83 -3.19 -13.16
C LEU A 402 -4.00 -2.73 -14.35
N VAL A 403 -4.60 -2.81 -15.52
CA VAL A 403 -4.14 -2.16 -16.74
C VAL A 403 -5.16 -1.11 -17.12
N THR A 404 -4.75 0.15 -17.24
CA THR A 404 -5.62 1.27 -17.66
C THR A 404 -5.50 1.58 -19.15
N THR A 405 -4.57 0.91 -19.82
CA THR A 405 -4.41 0.90 -21.27
C THR A 405 -5.14 -0.30 -21.88
N ASN A 406 -5.29 -0.33 -23.21
CA ASN A 406 -5.92 -1.45 -23.91
C ASN A 406 -4.89 -2.44 -24.49
N SER A 407 -3.73 -2.52 -23.84
CA SER A 407 -2.66 -3.44 -24.23
C SER A 407 -1.75 -3.74 -23.05
N TYR A 408 -1.17 -4.93 -23.06
CA TYR A 408 -0.25 -5.40 -22.04
C TYR A 408 0.91 -6.16 -22.67
N LYS A 409 2.14 -5.90 -22.21
CA LYS A 409 3.35 -6.58 -22.65
C LYS A 409 3.81 -7.57 -21.58
N ASP A 410 3.70 -8.85 -21.89
CA ASP A 410 4.24 -9.94 -21.08
C ASP A 410 5.66 -10.26 -21.52
N THR A 411 6.64 -10.01 -20.64
CA THR A 411 8.06 -10.32 -20.84
C THR A 411 8.51 -11.58 -20.09
N ALA A 412 7.60 -12.24 -19.37
CA ALA A 412 7.89 -13.43 -18.58
C ALA A 412 7.50 -14.71 -19.35
N VAL A 413 7.80 -14.74 -20.65
CA VAL A 413 7.44 -15.81 -21.58
C VAL A 413 8.69 -16.52 -22.11
N GLN A 414 8.52 -17.76 -22.54
CA GLN A 414 9.59 -18.57 -23.13
C GLN A 414 9.28 -18.90 -24.60
N ALA A 415 10.26 -18.76 -25.48
CA ALA A 415 10.15 -19.07 -26.90
C ALA A 415 9.61 -20.50 -27.13
N GLY A 416 8.58 -20.62 -27.97
CA GLY A 416 7.95 -21.91 -28.30
C GLY A 416 6.96 -22.45 -27.26
N THR A 417 6.82 -21.82 -26.09
CA THR A 417 5.80 -22.22 -25.09
C THR A 417 4.46 -21.58 -25.42
N THR A 418 3.40 -22.39 -25.48
CA THR A 418 2.03 -21.90 -25.67
C THR A 418 1.47 -21.30 -24.38
N TYR A 419 0.98 -20.06 -24.47
CA TYR A 419 0.29 -19.38 -23.39
C TYR A 419 -1.14 -19.01 -23.79
N TYR A 420 -2.02 -19.00 -22.81
CA TYR A 420 -3.42 -18.57 -22.96
C TYR A 420 -3.64 -17.34 -22.11
N TYR A 421 -4.10 -16.25 -22.73
CA TYR A 421 -4.35 -14.97 -22.07
C TYR A 421 -5.83 -14.69 -21.94
N GLN A 422 -6.24 -14.23 -20.76
CA GLN A 422 -7.60 -13.77 -20.50
C GLN A 422 -7.56 -12.33 -19.98
N ILE A 423 -8.54 -11.52 -20.39
CA ILE A 423 -8.69 -10.15 -19.92
C ILE A 423 -10.06 -9.99 -19.29
N SER A 424 -10.08 -9.66 -18.01
CA SER A 424 -11.30 -9.35 -17.27
C SER A 424 -11.45 -7.84 -17.14
N VAL A 425 -12.66 -7.32 -17.35
CA VAL A 425 -12.98 -5.89 -17.24
C VAL A 425 -13.26 -5.52 -15.80
N ILE A 426 -12.68 -4.42 -15.33
CA ILE A 426 -13.11 -3.74 -14.11
C ILE A 426 -14.06 -2.63 -14.55
N ALA A 427 -15.36 -2.77 -14.27
CA ALA A 427 -16.36 -1.76 -14.58
C ALA A 427 -17.48 -1.78 -13.53
N ASN A 428 -18.04 -0.61 -13.22
CA ASN A 428 -19.15 -0.45 -12.27
C ASN A 428 -18.87 -1.12 -10.92
N GLY A 429 -17.63 -1.00 -10.42
CA GLY A 429 -17.20 -1.68 -9.19
C GLY A 429 -17.40 -3.20 -9.23
N SER A 430 -17.17 -3.84 -10.39
CA SER A 430 -17.21 -5.30 -10.58
C SER A 430 -16.11 -5.77 -11.54
N ILE A 431 -15.59 -7.00 -11.38
CA ILE A 431 -14.67 -7.66 -12.32
C ILE A 431 -15.53 -8.63 -13.11
N GLN A 432 -15.72 -8.32 -14.37
CA GLN A 432 -16.46 -9.16 -15.29
C GLN A 432 -15.55 -10.28 -15.77
N PRO A 433 -15.94 -11.56 -15.64
CA PRO A 433 -15.11 -12.68 -16.05
C PRO A 433 -14.79 -12.59 -17.55
N ALA A 434 -13.56 -12.93 -17.91
CA ALA A 434 -13.18 -13.10 -19.30
C ALA A 434 -14.06 -14.17 -19.95
N LYS A 435 -14.58 -13.89 -21.16
CA LYS A 435 -15.40 -14.85 -21.92
C LYS A 435 -14.54 -15.80 -22.76
N ASP A 436 -13.41 -15.30 -23.25
CA ASP A 436 -12.54 -16.01 -24.19
C ASP A 436 -11.08 -15.97 -23.72
N ALA A 437 -10.31 -16.99 -24.09
CA ALA A 437 -8.86 -17.02 -23.92
C ALA A 437 -8.16 -16.87 -25.28
N LEU A 438 -7.18 -15.98 -25.37
CA LEU A 438 -6.31 -15.80 -26.53
C LEU A 438 -5.09 -16.71 -26.41
N GLU A 439 -4.93 -17.63 -27.36
CA GLU A 439 -3.72 -18.41 -27.50
C GLU A 439 -2.60 -17.57 -28.15
N ALA A 440 -1.40 -17.62 -27.58
CA ALA A 440 -0.23 -16.97 -28.13
C ALA A 440 1.06 -17.75 -27.83
N VAL A 441 1.95 -17.80 -28.82
CA VAL A 441 3.27 -18.45 -28.74
C VAL A 441 4.35 -17.39 -29.02
N PRO A 442 5.32 -17.16 -28.13
CA PRO A 442 6.35 -16.15 -28.35
C PRO A 442 7.16 -16.48 -29.61
N GLY A 443 7.22 -15.51 -30.55
CA GLY A 443 7.84 -15.65 -31.86
C GLY A 443 6.87 -15.92 -33.03
N MET A 444 5.59 -16.14 -32.79
CA MET A 444 4.55 -16.32 -33.81
C MET A 444 3.43 -15.29 -33.64
N LEU A 445 2.91 -14.69 -34.73
CA LEU A 445 1.68 -13.90 -34.63
C LEU A 445 0.48 -14.86 -34.53
N GLY A 446 -0.45 -14.54 -33.62
CA GLY A 446 -1.59 -15.39 -33.27
C GLY A 446 -2.32 -15.96 -34.50
N GLY A 447 -2.62 -17.26 -34.46
CA GLY A 447 -3.16 -18.02 -35.59
C GLY A 447 -2.14 -18.83 -36.38
N GLY A 448 -0.91 -19.00 -35.87
CA GLY A 448 0.12 -19.86 -36.46
C GLY A 448 0.84 -19.28 -37.67
N LYS A 449 0.73 -17.95 -37.93
CA LYS A 449 1.31 -17.29 -39.11
C LYS A 449 2.75 -16.79 -38.91
N LEU A 450 3.65 -17.25 -39.78
CA LEU A 450 5.06 -16.87 -39.87
C LEU A 450 5.24 -15.38 -40.19
N GLN A 451 6.23 -14.76 -39.56
CA GLN A 451 6.62 -13.38 -39.83
C GLN A 451 7.57 -13.27 -41.03
N PRO A 452 7.47 -12.19 -41.83
CA PRO A 452 8.50 -11.88 -42.83
C PRO A 452 9.87 -11.73 -42.16
N PRO A 453 10.95 -12.28 -42.75
CA PRO A 453 12.31 -12.06 -42.27
C PRO A 453 12.64 -10.57 -42.17
N THR A 454 13.27 -10.18 -41.07
CA THR A 454 13.72 -8.81 -40.82
C THR A 454 15.23 -8.68 -41.03
N GLY A 455 15.74 -7.45 -41.09
CA GLY A 455 17.18 -7.20 -41.26
C GLY A 455 17.74 -7.69 -42.60
N VAL A 456 16.93 -7.69 -43.66
CA VAL A 456 17.39 -8.09 -45.00
C VAL A 456 18.43 -7.07 -45.50
N THR A 457 19.60 -7.56 -45.90
CA THR A 457 20.73 -6.77 -46.40
C THR A 457 21.26 -7.39 -47.69
N VAL A 458 21.85 -6.56 -48.56
CA VAL A 458 22.43 -7.00 -49.84
C VAL A 458 23.81 -6.38 -50.04
N VAL A 459 24.76 -7.17 -50.54
CA VAL A 459 26.16 -6.77 -50.78
C VAL A 459 26.61 -7.26 -52.15
N SER A 460 26.99 -6.34 -53.04
CA SER A 460 27.58 -6.67 -54.34
C SER A 460 29.03 -7.14 -54.17
N THR A 461 29.37 -8.28 -54.76
CA THR A 461 30.71 -8.90 -54.73
C THR A 461 31.20 -9.16 -56.16
N PRO A 462 32.52 -9.36 -56.38
CA PRO A 462 33.07 -9.67 -57.71
C PRO A 462 32.56 -10.96 -58.35
N VAL A 463 31.86 -11.81 -57.60
CA VAL A 463 31.34 -13.11 -58.05
C VAL A 463 29.81 -13.18 -57.98
N GLY A 464 29.11 -12.10 -57.63
CA GLY A 464 27.65 -12.09 -57.45
C GLY A 464 27.15 -11.13 -56.39
N ILE A 465 25.88 -11.20 -56.02
CA ILE A 465 25.29 -10.40 -54.93
C ILE A 465 24.93 -11.32 -53.74
N THR A 466 25.42 -11.00 -52.55
CA THR A 466 25.08 -11.72 -51.32
C THR A 466 23.90 -11.07 -50.63
N VAL A 467 22.89 -11.85 -50.29
CA VAL A 467 21.68 -11.45 -49.56
C VAL A 467 21.70 -12.13 -48.18
N SER A 468 21.42 -11.41 -47.10
CA SER A 468 21.41 -11.97 -45.74
C SER A 468 20.29 -11.37 -44.89
N TRP A 469 19.76 -12.13 -43.93
CA TRP A 469 18.63 -11.73 -43.08
C TRP A 469 18.74 -12.31 -41.67
N GLN A 470 17.86 -11.87 -40.77
CA GLN A 470 17.71 -12.47 -39.44
C GLN A 470 16.78 -13.68 -39.50
N PRO A 471 17.04 -14.75 -38.71
CA PRO A 471 16.15 -15.91 -38.67
C PRO A 471 14.72 -15.54 -38.27
N ALA A 472 13.72 -16.07 -38.98
CA ALA A 472 12.31 -15.99 -38.62
C ALA A 472 11.91 -17.22 -37.78
N ALA A 473 11.30 -16.99 -36.62
CA ALA A 473 10.91 -18.07 -35.72
C ALA A 473 9.84 -18.97 -36.35
N GLY A 474 10.02 -20.29 -36.21
CA GLY A 474 9.16 -21.30 -36.85
C GLY A 474 9.45 -21.57 -38.32
N ALA A 475 10.37 -20.83 -38.96
CA ALA A 475 10.76 -21.06 -40.33
C ALA A 475 11.75 -22.22 -40.44
N THR A 476 11.47 -23.17 -41.31
CA THR A 476 12.42 -24.24 -41.67
C THR A 476 13.20 -23.91 -42.94
N GLN A 477 12.67 -22.98 -43.76
CA GLN A 477 13.24 -22.54 -45.03
C GLN A 477 12.95 -21.06 -45.30
N TYR A 478 13.69 -20.48 -46.23
CA TYR A 478 13.53 -19.11 -46.72
C TYR A 478 13.52 -19.10 -48.24
N LEU A 479 12.61 -18.32 -48.80
CA LEU A 479 12.48 -18.12 -50.24
C LEU A 479 13.07 -16.76 -50.59
N VAL A 480 14.03 -16.74 -51.51
CA VAL A 480 14.71 -15.52 -51.95
C VAL A 480 14.22 -15.15 -53.33
N TYR A 481 13.75 -13.92 -53.46
CA TYR A 481 13.19 -13.37 -54.69
C TYR A 481 14.08 -12.27 -55.24
N ARG A 482 14.14 -12.16 -56.57
CA ARG A 482 14.88 -11.12 -57.30
C ARG A 482 14.01 -10.38 -58.28
N SER A 483 14.29 -9.10 -58.48
CA SER A 483 13.63 -8.24 -59.46
C SER A 483 14.65 -7.33 -60.16
N TYR A 484 14.50 -7.10 -61.47
CA TYR A 484 15.33 -6.15 -62.24
C TYR A 484 14.67 -4.76 -62.40
N ASP A 485 13.36 -4.66 -62.17
CA ASP A 485 12.57 -3.43 -62.29
C ASP A 485 12.19 -2.83 -60.91
N GLY A 486 12.40 -3.59 -59.83
CA GLY A 486 12.01 -3.25 -58.47
C GLY A 486 10.55 -3.50 -58.14
N SER A 487 9.76 -4.02 -59.08
CA SER A 487 8.31 -4.27 -58.96
C SER A 487 7.93 -5.74 -59.14
N SER A 488 8.54 -6.42 -60.11
CA SER A 488 8.24 -7.79 -60.49
C SER A 488 9.29 -8.73 -59.91
N PHE A 489 8.93 -9.49 -58.88
CA PHE A 489 9.83 -10.36 -58.11
C PHE A 489 9.65 -11.82 -58.50
N GLU A 490 10.72 -12.46 -58.97
CA GLU A 490 10.79 -13.87 -59.30
C GLU A 490 11.51 -14.64 -58.20
N LEU A 491 11.02 -15.84 -57.88
CA LEU A 491 11.70 -16.74 -56.95
C LEU A 491 12.98 -17.27 -57.60
N ILE A 492 14.13 -17.05 -56.97
CA ILE A 492 15.42 -17.51 -57.50
C ILE A 492 16.00 -18.70 -56.74
N THR A 493 15.66 -18.86 -55.45
CA THR A 493 16.11 -20.01 -54.65
C THR A 493 15.29 -20.20 -53.38
N VAL A 494 15.46 -21.38 -52.77
CA VAL A 494 15.00 -21.71 -51.41
C VAL A 494 16.19 -22.22 -50.61
N VAL A 495 16.44 -21.62 -49.45
CA VAL A 495 17.58 -21.98 -48.57
C VAL A 495 17.11 -22.25 -47.14
N SER A 496 17.81 -23.11 -46.41
CA SER A 496 17.56 -23.35 -44.98
C SER A 496 18.32 -22.41 -44.06
N GLY A 497 19.42 -21.81 -44.55
CA GLY A 497 20.23 -20.82 -43.84
C GLY A 497 19.70 -19.39 -43.99
N THR A 498 20.33 -18.44 -43.30
CA THR A 498 19.92 -17.03 -43.28
C THR A 498 20.68 -16.13 -44.27
N GLY A 499 21.17 -16.73 -45.36
CA GLY A 499 21.86 -16.00 -46.42
C GLY A 499 21.96 -16.80 -47.72
N TYR A 500 22.16 -16.08 -48.82
CA TYR A 500 22.27 -16.63 -50.16
C TYR A 500 23.16 -15.76 -51.06
N GLN A 501 23.96 -16.37 -51.94
CA GLN A 501 24.79 -15.68 -52.92
C GLN A 501 24.26 -15.89 -54.34
N ASP A 502 23.75 -14.82 -54.94
CA ASP A 502 23.29 -14.81 -56.34
C ASP A 502 24.44 -14.46 -57.29
N VAL A 503 25.11 -15.50 -57.79
CA VAL A 503 26.21 -15.37 -58.78
C VAL A 503 25.73 -14.95 -60.17
N THR A 504 24.43 -15.05 -60.46
CA THR A 504 23.86 -14.77 -61.79
C THR A 504 23.48 -13.30 -61.98
N ALA A 505 23.39 -12.54 -60.89
CA ALA A 505 23.09 -11.11 -60.91
C ALA A 505 24.34 -10.22 -60.81
N GLN A 506 25.53 -10.77 -61.08
CA GLN A 506 26.79 -10.03 -61.06
C GLN A 506 26.72 -8.79 -61.97
N GLY A 507 27.11 -7.62 -61.44
CA GLY A 507 27.13 -6.36 -62.19
C GLY A 507 25.75 -5.78 -62.54
N SER A 508 24.65 -6.40 -62.07
CA SER A 508 23.28 -5.96 -62.37
C SER A 508 22.68 -5.11 -61.25
N ASN A 509 21.84 -4.14 -61.61
CA ASN A 509 20.96 -3.44 -60.67
C ASN A 509 19.72 -4.29 -60.42
N VAL A 510 19.63 -4.90 -59.24
CA VAL A 510 18.52 -5.79 -58.87
C VAL A 510 18.02 -5.52 -57.44
N TRP A 511 16.78 -5.89 -57.15
CA TRP A 511 16.17 -5.82 -55.83
C TRP A 511 15.91 -7.23 -55.32
N TYR A 512 16.03 -7.40 -54.00
CA TYR A 512 15.74 -8.67 -53.33
C TYR A 512 14.64 -8.53 -52.29
N LYS A 513 13.86 -9.60 -52.16
CA LYS A 513 12.92 -9.82 -51.06
C LYS A 513 13.10 -11.23 -50.51
N VAL A 514 12.79 -11.44 -49.24
CA VAL A 514 12.88 -12.75 -48.59
C VAL A 514 11.57 -13.04 -47.86
N SER A 515 11.07 -14.27 -47.94
CA SER A 515 9.99 -14.76 -47.07
C SER A 515 10.41 -16.01 -46.31
N ALA A 516 9.87 -16.20 -45.12
CA ALA A 516 10.02 -17.40 -44.32
C ALA A 516 9.00 -18.46 -44.74
N LYS A 517 9.35 -19.73 -44.61
CA LYS A 517 8.46 -20.88 -44.90
C LYS A 517 8.66 -22.01 -43.89
N ASN A 518 7.58 -22.69 -43.57
CA ASN A 518 7.57 -23.99 -42.91
C ASN A 518 6.75 -25.01 -43.73
N GLU A 519 6.45 -26.18 -43.15
CA GLU A 519 5.67 -27.21 -43.85
C GLU A 519 4.22 -26.80 -44.15
N ALA A 520 3.65 -25.90 -43.35
CA ALA A 520 2.23 -25.53 -43.43
C ALA A 520 1.98 -24.25 -44.23
N GLU A 521 2.92 -23.32 -44.26
CA GLU A 521 2.69 -21.97 -44.79
C GLU A 521 3.97 -21.19 -45.10
N GLN A 522 3.79 -20.03 -45.74
CA GLN A 522 4.82 -19.08 -46.11
C GLN A 522 4.41 -17.67 -45.63
N SER A 523 5.35 -16.93 -45.05
CA SER A 523 5.13 -15.54 -44.63
C SER A 523 4.93 -14.60 -45.82
N ALA A 524 4.49 -13.37 -45.55
CA ALA A 524 4.67 -12.28 -46.50
C ALA A 524 6.16 -12.10 -46.85
N MET A 525 6.44 -11.49 -48.02
CA MET A 525 7.79 -11.07 -48.38
C MET A 525 8.24 -9.85 -47.56
N SER A 526 9.53 -9.75 -47.27
CA SER A 526 10.16 -8.55 -46.71
C SER A 526 9.96 -7.32 -47.61
N ALA A 527 10.26 -6.14 -47.08
CA ALA A 527 10.46 -4.95 -47.91
C ALA A 527 11.58 -5.20 -48.95
N PRO A 528 11.49 -4.62 -50.16
CA PRO A 528 12.51 -4.79 -51.19
C PRO A 528 13.79 -4.05 -50.81
N VAL A 529 14.93 -4.72 -50.97
CA VAL A 529 16.26 -4.12 -50.75
C VAL A 529 17.01 -4.10 -52.08
N LYS A 530 17.46 -2.91 -52.50
CA LYS A 530 18.16 -2.70 -53.77
C LYS A 530 19.65 -3.00 -53.64
N ALA A 531 20.19 -3.82 -54.53
CA ALA A 531 21.62 -3.89 -54.78
C ALA A 531 22.03 -2.67 -55.63
N GLY A 532 22.87 -1.79 -55.08
CA GLY A 532 23.26 -0.55 -55.76
C GLY A 532 24.26 -0.77 -56.90
N SER A 533 24.15 0.04 -57.96
CA SER A 533 25.18 0.22 -58.99
C SER A 533 26.39 0.93 -58.38
N GLY A 534 27.24 0.17 -57.72
CA GLY A 534 28.61 0.57 -57.44
C GLY A 534 29.51 -0.01 -58.52
N THR A 535 30.26 0.87 -59.17
CA THR A 535 31.51 0.56 -59.86
C THR A 535 32.28 -0.58 -59.18
N GLN A 536 32.94 -1.37 -60.02
CA GLN A 536 34.06 -2.26 -59.71
C GLN A 536 34.69 -1.89 -58.37
N GLY A 537 34.43 -2.72 -57.35
CA GLY A 537 34.99 -2.56 -56.02
C GLY A 537 36.49 -2.81 -56.07
N ASP A 538 37.24 -1.79 -56.47
CA ASP A 538 38.68 -1.71 -56.22
C ASP A 538 38.95 -1.58 -54.70
N SER A 539 37.93 -1.37 -53.86
CA SER A 539 38.08 -1.33 -52.41
C SER A 539 37.81 -2.70 -51.78
N LEU A 540 38.89 -3.43 -51.48
CA LEU A 540 38.85 -4.61 -50.62
C LEU A 540 38.59 -4.20 -49.16
N SER A 541 37.74 -4.92 -48.43
CA SER A 541 37.55 -4.69 -46.99
C SER A 541 38.72 -5.27 -46.17
N ALA A 542 38.96 -4.70 -44.98
CA ALA A 542 39.96 -5.24 -44.07
C ALA A 542 39.56 -6.66 -43.62
N PRO A 543 40.48 -7.65 -43.66
CA PRO A 543 40.26 -8.95 -43.04
C PRO A 543 40.09 -8.79 -41.52
N LEU A 544 39.26 -9.63 -40.89
CA LEU A 544 39.20 -9.79 -39.45
C LEU A 544 40.13 -10.93 -39.05
N LEU A 545 41.22 -10.59 -38.38
CA LEU A 545 42.32 -11.48 -38.04
C LEU A 545 42.18 -12.01 -36.60
N THR A 546 42.38 -13.31 -36.43
CA THR A 546 42.59 -13.97 -35.14
C THR A 546 43.92 -14.73 -35.14
N ALA A 547 44.48 -14.94 -33.95
CA ALA A 547 45.71 -15.69 -33.77
C ALA A 547 45.61 -16.60 -32.54
N GLU A 548 46.08 -17.83 -32.68
CA GLU A 548 46.13 -18.81 -31.60
C GLU A 548 47.51 -19.46 -31.53
N LYS A 549 47.98 -19.75 -30.32
CA LYS A 549 49.22 -20.50 -30.10
C LYS A 549 48.94 -21.98 -30.30
N THR A 550 49.76 -22.64 -31.10
CA THR A 550 49.73 -24.09 -31.28
C THR A 550 50.51 -24.80 -30.18
N GLU A 551 50.21 -26.07 -29.93
CA GLU A 551 50.92 -26.88 -28.92
C GLU A 551 52.42 -27.02 -29.20
N SER A 552 52.85 -26.88 -30.46
CA SER A 552 54.26 -26.92 -30.87
C SER A 552 55.00 -25.58 -30.72
N GLY A 553 54.37 -24.53 -30.16
CA GLY A 553 54.98 -23.22 -29.96
C GLY A 553 55.00 -22.31 -31.22
N ASN A 554 54.22 -22.67 -32.24
CA ASN A 554 54.01 -21.84 -33.44
C ASN A 554 52.72 -21.01 -33.29
N VAL A 555 52.55 -20.00 -34.14
CA VAL A 555 51.34 -19.17 -34.15
C VAL A 555 50.49 -19.48 -35.38
N GLN A 556 49.25 -19.93 -35.17
CA GLN A 556 48.25 -20.10 -36.22
C GLN A 556 47.43 -18.82 -36.37
N LEU A 557 47.51 -18.21 -37.54
CA LEU A 557 46.69 -17.08 -37.94
C LEU A 557 45.49 -17.57 -38.76
N SER A 558 44.32 -17.00 -38.51
CA SER A 558 43.11 -17.22 -39.30
C SER A 558 42.38 -15.91 -39.55
N TRP A 559 41.75 -15.76 -40.71
CA TRP A 559 40.92 -14.61 -41.02
C TRP A 559 39.71 -14.99 -41.87
N ASN A 560 38.72 -14.11 -41.96
CA ASN A 560 37.60 -14.31 -42.89
C ASN A 560 38.04 -14.07 -44.33
N SER A 561 37.44 -14.80 -45.28
CA SER A 561 37.62 -14.51 -46.71
C SER A 561 37.08 -13.11 -47.04
N VAL A 562 37.85 -12.34 -47.82
CA VAL A 562 37.53 -11.02 -48.33
C VAL A 562 37.14 -11.13 -49.80
N PRO A 563 35.90 -10.80 -50.17
CA PRO A 563 35.46 -10.82 -51.57
C PRO A 563 36.34 -9.94 -52.46
N GLY A 564 36.85 -10.51 -53.55
CA GLY A 564 37.76 -9.83 -54.49
C GLY A 564 39.25 -10.01 -54.21
N ALA A 565 39.62 -10.58 -53.07
CA ALA A 565 41.00 -10.96 -52.78
C ALA A 565 41.37 -12.24 -53.54
N VAL A 566 42.50 -12.21 -54.26
CA VAL A 566 43.10 -13.41 -54.85
C VAL A 566 44.22 -13.98 -53.98
N ARG A 567 44.74 -13.18 -53.05
CA ARG A 567 45.75 -13.55 -52.06
C ARG A 567 45.72 -12.60 -50.85
N TYR A 568 46.43 -12.97 -49.78
CA TYR A 568 46.56 -12.21 -48.55
C TYR A 568 48.03 -12.03 -48.22
N GLN A 569 48.41 -10.81 -47.87
CA GLN A 569 49.76 -10.48 -47.42
C GLN A 569 49.78 -10.38 -45.90
N ILE A 570 50.69 -11.12 -45.27
CA ILE A 570 50.84 -11.18 -43.82
C ILE A 570 52.09 -10.41 -43.41
N GLU A 571 51.92 -9.50 -42.46
CA GLU A 571 53.03 -8.77 -41.85
C GLU A 571 53.13 -9.08 -40.36
N ARG A 572 54.37 -9.13 -39.88
CA ARG A 572 54.75 -9.38 -38.49
C ARG A 572 55.59 -8.22 -37.96
N HIS A 573 55.38 -7.85 -36.70
CA HIS A 573 56.14 -6.83 -35.99
C HIS A 573 56.71 -7.39 -34.69
N SER A 574 58.03 -7.28 -34.52
CA SER A 574 58.78 -7.77 -33.36
C SER A 574 59.46 -6.65 -32.54
N GLY A 575 59.09 -5.39 -32.74
CA GLY A 575 59.50 -4.27 -31.86
C GLY A 575 60.01 -3.02 -32.57
N SER A 576 60.51 -3.10 -33.80
CA SER A 576 61.12 -1.96 -34.51
C SER A 576 60.36 -1.51 -35.77
N SER A 577 59.85 -2.44 -36.59
CA SER A 577 59.00 -2.14 -37.75
C SER A 577 58.18 -3.36 -38.21
N TRP A 578 57.16 -3.12 -39.03
CA TRP A 578 56.37 -4.17 -39.67
C TRP A 578 57.16 -4.76 -40.84
N GLN A 579 57.25 -6.09 -40.89
CA GLN A 579 57.91 -6.84 -41.95
C GLN A 579 56.91 -7.79 -42.60
N GLU A 580 56.87 -7.80 -43.93
CA GLU A 580 56.15 -8.83 -44.67
C GLU A 580 56.83 -10.18 -44.47
N ILE A 581 56.07 -11.19 -44.03
CA ILE A 581 56.60 -12.53 -43.79
C ILE A 581 56.20 -13.51 -44.90
N THR A 582 55.01 -13.37 -45.48
CA THR A 582 54.56 -14.21 -46.59
C THR A 582 53.30 -13.67 -47.25
N GLU A 583 52.92 -14.29 -48.37
CA GLU A 583 51.63 -14.16 -49.01
C GLU A 583 50.99 -15.53 -49.25
N VAL A 584 49.71 -15.69 -48.94
CA VAL A 584 48.97 -16.95 -49.14
C VAL A 584 47.66 -16.72 -49.87
N THR A 585 47.17 -17.73 -50.59
CA THR A 585 45.87 -17.68 -51.27
C THR A 585 44.71 -18.16 -50.38
N GLY A 586 45.02 -18.93 -49.34
CA GLY A 586 44.06 -19.38 -48.32
C GLY A 586 43.82 -18.34 -47.22
N THR A 587 42.93 -18.65 -46.28
CA THR A 587 42.56 -17.75 -45.18
C THR A 587 43.23 -18.10 -43.85
N GLN A 588 44.32 -18.87 -43.90
CA GLN A 588 45.06 -19.36 -42.74
C GLN A 588 46.55 -19.42 -43.05
N TYR A 589 47.38 -19.15 -42.03
CA TYR A 589 48.84 -19.29 -42.12
C TYR A 589 49.42 -19.62 -40.74
N THR A 590 50.36 -20.56 -40.69
CA THR A 590 51.12 -20.87 -39.47
C THR A 590 52.50 -20.24 -39.55
N ASP A 591 52.80 -19.32 -38.63
CA ASP A 591 54.14 -18.78 -38.47
C ASP A 591 54.96 -19.70 -37.55
N THR A 592 56.06 -20.22 -38.09
CA THR A 592 56.96 -21.17 -37.41
C THR A 592 58.34 -20.58 -37.12
N GLU A 593 58.64 -19.37 -37.63
CA GLU A 593 59.95 -18.74 -37.49
C GLU A 593 59.99 -17.78 -36.29
N LEU A 594 59.81 -18.35 -35.09
CA LEU A 594 59.51 -17.59 -33.88
C LEU A 594 60.51 -17.85 -32.75
N ASN A 595 60.95 -16.78 -32.10
CA ASN A 595 61.77 -16.88 -30.89
C ASN A 595 60.85 -17.01 -29.66
N GLN A 596 61.08 -18.05 -28.85
CA GLN A 596 60.35 -18.24 -27.61
C GLN A 596 60.54 -17.04 -26.67
N ASN A 597 59.44 -16.59 -26.06
CA ASN A 597 59.34 -15.39 -25.20
C ASN A 597 59.37 -14.02 -25.90
N THR A 598 59.33 -13.95 -27.22
CA THR A 598 59.12 -12.67 -27.93
C THR A 598 57.65 -12.53 -28.31
N ALA A 599 57.02 -11.41 -27.93
CA ALA A 599 55.64 -11.13 -28.35
C ALA A 599 55.64 -10.52 -29.75
N TYR A 600 54.90 -11.15 -30.66
CA TYR A 600 54.75 -10.71 -32.04
C TYR A 600 53.36 -10.14 -32.27
N SER A 601 53.31 -9.05 -33.04
CA SER A 601 52.04 -8.52 -33.55
C SER A 601 51.90 -8.88 -35.02
N TYR A 602 50.69 -9.26 -35.44
CA TYR A 602 50.36 -9.64 -36.81
C TYR A 602 49.26 -8.77 -37.37
N ARG A 603 49.34 -8.52 -38.67
CA ARG A 603 48.28 -7.88 -39.45
C ARG A 603 48.26 -8.44 -40.87
N VAL A 604 47.09 -8.43 -41.49
CA VAL A 604 46.87 -9.02 -42.82
C VAL A 604 46.18 -8.01 -43.74
N TYR A 605 46.63 -8.00 -44.99
CA TYR A 605 45.98 -7.30 -46.10
C TYR A 605 45.35 -8.31 -47.05
N ALA A 606 44.14 -8.05 -47.51
CA ALA A 606 43.61 -8.70 -48.71
C ALA A 606 44.21 -8.01 -49.95
N VAL A 607 44.53 -8.78 -50.98
CA VAL A 607 45.11 -8.26 -52.24
C VAL A 607 44.33 -8.82 -53.43
N ASN A 608 43.92 -7.95 -54.35
CA ASN A 608 43.16 -8.34 -55.54
C ASN A 608 44.08 -8.70 -56.71
N ALA A 609 43.47 -9.11 -57.83
CA ALA A 609 44.19 -9.49 -59.05
C ALA A 609 45.03 -8.35 -59.68
N THR A 610 44.72 -7.09 -59.37
CA THR A 610 45.47 -5.92 -59.86
C THR A 610 46.59 -5.49 -58.91
N GLY A 611 46.76 -6.18 -57.77
CA GLY A 611 47.80 -5.90 -56.78
C GLY A 611 47.43 -4.84 -55.74
N GLN A 612 46.19 -4.36 -55.73
CA GLN A 612 45.71 -3.38 -54.75
C GLN A 612 45.42 -4.05 -53.40
N LYS A 613 45.89 -3.43 -52.32
CA LYS A 613 45.69 -3.88 -50.94
C LYS A 613 44.43 -3.28 -50.31
N SER A 614 43.75 -4.04 -49.46
CA SER A 614 42.70 -3.55 -48.55
C SER A 614 43.25 -2.56 -47.52
N PRO A 615 42.41 -1.86 -46.75
CA PRO A 615 42.79 -1.40 -45.42
C PRO A 615 43.28 -2.58 -44.58
N VAL A 616 44.20 -2.31 -43.65
CA VAL A 616 44.83 -3.36 -42.83
C VAL A 616 43.83 -3.98 -41.86
N SER A 617 43.97 -5.27 -41.56
CA SER A 617 43.20 -5.95 -40.52
C SER A 617 43.37 -5.30 -39.15
N ASN A 618 42.53 -5.71 -38.18
CA ASN A 618 42.89 -5.55 -36.78
C ASN A 618 44.27 -6.19 -36.50
N VAL A 619 45.02 -5.61 -35.57
CA VAL A 619 46.31 -6.14 -35.13
C VAL A 619 46.06 -7.13 -34.00
N VAL A 620 46.58 -8.35 -34.14
CA VAL A 620 46.58 -9.35 -33.06
C VAL A 620 47.99 -9.50 -32.51
N LYS A 621 48.12 -9.56 -31.19
CA LYS A 621 49.40 -9.75 -30.52
C LYS A 621 49.39 -11.09 -29.80
N VAL A 622 50.40 -11.89 -30.05
CA VAL A 622 50.53 -13.23 -29.45
C VAL A 622 51.99 -13.48 -29.11
N GLN A 623 52.21 -14.14 -27.98
CA GLN A 623 53.52 -14.60 -27.56
C GLN A 623 53.58 -16.12 -27.77
N PRO A 624 54.46 -16.62 -28.66
CA PRO A 624 54.54 -18.02 -29.06
C PRO A 624 54.91 -18.99 -27.94
#